data_AF-A0A317JF60-F1
#
_entry.id   AF-A0A317JF60-F1
#
_cell.length_a   1.000
_cell.length_b   1.000
_cell.length_c   1.000
_cell.angle_alpha   90.00
_cell.angle_beta   90.00
_cell.angle_gamma   90.00
#
_symmetry.space_group_name_H-M   'P 1'
#
loop_
_entity.id
_entity.type
_entity.pdbx_description
1 polymer ?
#
loop_
_entity_poly.entity_id
_entity_poly.type
_entity_poly.pdbx_seq_one_letter_code
_entity_poly.pdbx_strand_id
1 'polypeptide(L)'
;TEARKLQAILGIFRFFESRMSFIAAEFKRQGLTLSDLLTFEELAKQFMEILQDRYPSGDKILQQYLKKWMLATTGDITLLSLYHRGLRETSGKLYRSNQHRQELSNAMVEGLEDLYDQLEDEEGEEES
;
A
#
# COMPACT_ATOMS: atom_id res chain seq x y z
N THR A 1 -24.48 10.64 -10.52
CA THR A 1 -24.03 9.27 -10.17
C THR A 1 -22.57 9.04 -10.56
N GLU A 2 -22.01 9.77 -11.53
CA GLU A 2 -20.58 9.73 -11.88
C GLU A 2 -19.73 10.79 -11.16
N ALA A 3 -20.23 12.02 -11.00
CA ALA A 3 -19.52 13.08 -10.27
C ALA A 3 -19.10 12.69 -8.84
N ARG A 4 -19.95 11.90 -8.14
CA ARG A 4 -19.62 11.38 -6.80
C ARG A 4 -18.55 10.30 -6.82
N LYS A 5 -18.47 9.49 -7.90
CA LYS A 5 -17.39 8.52 -8.09
C LYS A 5 -16.07 9.23 -8.39
N LEU A 6 -16.11 10.25 -9.26
CA LEU A 6 -14.95 11.09 -9.54
C LEU A 6 -14.44 11.80 -8.29
N GLN A 7 -15.33 12.32 -7.43
CA GLN A 7 -14.95 12.89 -6.14
C GLN A 7 -14.30 11.87 -5.20
N ALA A 8 -14.80 10.63 -5.17
CA ALA A 8 -14.21 9.57 -4.37
C ALA A 8 -12.80 9.21 -4.89
N ILE A 9 -12.62 9.11 -6.20
CA ILE A 9 -11.32 8.90 -6.86
C ILE A 9 -10.37 10.05 -6.54
N LEU A 10 -10.81 11.31 -6.69
CA LEU A 10 -10.01 12.48 -6.34
C LEU A 10 -9.58 12.48 -4.86
N GLY A 11 -10.43 11.95 -3.98
CA GLY A 11 -10.09 11.73 -2.57
C GLY A 11 -8.91 10.78 -2.38
N ILE A 12 -8.79 9.74 -3.20
CA ILE A 12 -7.64 8.82 -3.19
C ILE A 12 -6.37 9.58 -3.57
N PHE A 13 -6.39 10.31 -4.68
CA PHE A 13 -5.21 11.06 -5.15
C PHE A 13 -4.73 12.07 -4.11
N ARG A 14 -5.66 12.84 -3.52
CA ARG A 14 -5.33 13.81 -2.44
C ARG A 14 -4.78 13.13 -1.20
N PHE A 15 -5.28 11.94 -0.86
CA PHE A 15 -4.75 11.17 0.27
C PHE A 15 -3.26 10.85 0.04
N PHE A 16 -2.91 10.26 -1.11
CA PHE A 16 -1.51 9.92 -1.40
C PHE A 16 -0.62 11.16 -1.56
N GLU A 17 -1.11 12.19 -2.23
CA GLU A 17 -0.40 13.48 -2.37
C GLU A 17 -0.01 14.04 -0.98
N SER A 18 -0.95 14.05 -0.03
CA SER A 18 -0.71 14.52 1.33
C SER A 18 0.23 13.65 2.17
N ARG A 19 0.60 12.47 1.68
CA ARG A 19 1.45 11.49 2.37
C ARG A 19 2.85 11.38 1.77
N MET A 20 3.09 11.96 0.59
CA MET A 20 4.41 11.88 -0.07
C MET A 20 5.55 12.43 0.78
N SER A 21 5.33 13.55 1.48
CA SER A 21 6.35 14.12 2.38
C SER A 21 6.70 13.19 3.54
N PHE A 22 5.71 12.45 4.04
CA PHE A 22 5.91 11.42 5.07
C PHE A 22 6.68 10.24 4.49
N ILE A 23 6.27 9.68 3.34
CA ILE A 23 6.97 8.56 2.69
C ILE A 23 8.44 8.91 2.43
N ALA A 24 8.71 10.09 1.89
CA ALA A 24 10.07 10.55 1.63
C ALA A 24 10.91 10.62 2.91
N ALA A 25 10.31 11.06 4.03
CA ALA A 25 11.00 11.09 5.32
C ALA A 25 11.24 9.69 5.88
N GLU A 26 10.27 8.77 5.77
CA GLU A 26 10.41 7.38 6.21
C GLU A 26 11.49 6.64 5.42
N PHE A 27 11.48 6.75 4.08
CA PHE A 27 12.49 6.16 3.21
C PHE A 27 13.88 6.67 3.56
N LYS A 28 14.01 7.99 3.74
CA LYS A 28 15.28 8.59 4.16
C LYS A 28 15.75 8.06 5.52
N ARG A 29 14.84 7.87 6.49
CA ARG A 29 15.18 7.30 7.81
C ARG A 29 15.68 5.86 7.70
N GLN A 30 15.12 5.09 6.78
CA GLN A 30 15.50 3.71 6.48
C GLN A 30 16.76 3.61 5.58
N GLY A 31 17.35 4.73 5.17
CA GLY A 31 18.48 4.72 4.23
C GLY A 31 18.09 4.40 2.78
N LEU A 32 16.78 4.39 2.47
CA LEU A 32 16.26 4.12 1.13
C LEU A 32 16.21 5.39 0.29
N THR A 33 16.39 5.22 -1.02
CA THR A 33 16.14 6.29 -2.00
C THR A 33 14.74 6.14 -2.56
N LEU A 34 13.96 7.20 -2.49
CA LEU A 34 12.64 7.25 -3.13
C LEU A 34 12.84 7.40 -4.65
N SER A 35 12.36 6.42 -5.41
CA SER A 35 12.38 6.47 -6.88
C SER A 35 11.49 7.60 -7.40
N ASP A 36 11.94 8.34 -8.40
CA ASP A 36 11.11 9.34 -9.12
C ASP A 36 9.88 8.72 -9.80
N LEU A 37 9.89 7.39 -10.01
CA LEU A 37 8.75 6.64 -10.54
C LEU A 37 7.67 6.37 -9.47
N LEU A 38 8.01 6.47 -8.18
CA LEU A 38 7.09 6.24 -7.07
C LEU A 38 6.32 7.52 -6.73
N THR A 39 5.54 8.03 -7.69
CA THR A 39 4.75 9.25 -7.50
C THR A 39 3.42 8.96 -6.79
N PHE A 40 2.77 10.01 -6.27
CA PHE A 40 1.45 9.85 -5.64
C PHE A 40 0.39 9.34 -6.63
N GLU A 41 0.50 9.70 -7.92
CA GLU A 41 -0.40 9.22 -8.95
C GLU A 41 -0.25 7.71 -9.16
N GLU A 42 0.97 7.19 -9.17
CA GLU A 42 1.21 5.76 -9.33
C GLU A 42 0.75 4.97 -8.10
N LEU A 43 0.99 5.48 -6.89
CA LEU A 43 0.45 4.90 -5.67
C LEU A 43 -1.09 4.92 -5.66
N ALA A 44 -1.71 6.02 -6.07
CA ALA A 44 -3.17 6.14 -6.15
C ALA A 44 -3.76 5.18 -7.19
N LYS A 45 -3.16 5.05 -8.37
CA LYS A 45 -3.57 4.10 -9.41
C LYS A 45 -3.48 2.66 -8.93
N GLN A 46 -2.33 2.29 -8.35
CA GLN A 46 -2.15 0.96 -7.77
C GLN A 46 -3.15 0.68 -6.66
N PHE A 47 -3.41 1.65 -5.78
CA PHE A 47 -4.43 1.48 -4.74
C PHE A 47 -5.81 1.25 -5.35
N MET A 48 -6.20 1.97 -6.40
CA MET A 48 -7.46 1.73 -7.10
C MET A 48 -7.53 0.31 -7.69
N GLU A 49 -6.44 -0.22 -8.24
CA GLU A 49 -6.38 -1.60 -8.74
C GLU A 49 -6.62 -2.61 -7.60
N ILE A 50 -5.95 -2.41 -6.46
CA ILE A 50 -6.14 -3.22 -5.25
C ILE A 50 -7.61 -3.15 -4.80
N LEU A 51 -8.22 -1.96 -4.78
CA LEU A 51 -9.64 -1.78 -4.42
C LEU A 51 -10.61 -2.49 -5.37
N GLN A 52 -10.19 -2.82 -6.60
CA GLN A 52 -11.01 -3.57 -7.56
C GLN A 52 -10.75 -5.08 -7.53
N ASP A 53 -9.78 -5.54 -6.76
CA ASP A 53 -9.50 -6.98 -6.64
C ASP A 53 -10.70 -7.72 -6.06
N ARG A 54 -11.09 -8.84 -6.67
CA ARG A 54 -12.23 -9.64 -6.19
C ARG A 54 -11.87 -10.62 -5.10
N TYR A 55 -10.60 -11.03 -5.06
CA TYR A 55 -10.11 -12.08 -4.20
C TYR A 55 -8.73 -11.65 -3.70
N PRO A 56 -8.66 -10.65 -2.82
CA PRO A 56 -7.40 -10.17 -2.29
C PRO A 56 -6.79 -11.21 -1.33
N SER A 57 -5.48 -11.36 -1.37
CA SER A 57 -4.66 -12.13 -0.43
C SER A 57 -3.34 -11.41 -0.19
N GLY A 58 -2.66 -11.68 0.93
CA GLY A 58 -1.34 -11.12 1.24
C GLY A 58 -0.35 -11.34 0.11
N ASP A 59 -0.11 -12.60 -0.27
CA ASP A 59 0.81 -12.94 -1.36
C ASP A 59 0.49 -12.20 -2.66
N LYS A 60 -0.80 -12.15 -3.08
CA LYS A 60 -1.16 -11.42 -4.29
C LYS A 60 -0.84 -9.93 -4.18
N ILE A 61 -1.05 -9.33 -3.02
CA ILE A 61 -0.72 -7.93 -2.78
C ILE A 61 0.79 -7.71 -2.95
N LEU A 62 1.60 -8.55 -2.32
CA LEU A 62 3.06 -8.48 -2.36
C LEU A 62 3.61 -8.70 -3.78
N GLN A 63 3.25 -9.83 -4.41
CA GLN A 63 3.80 -10.23 -5.71
C GLN A 63 3.35 -9.31 -6.86
N GLN A 64 2.07 -8.93 -6.88
CA GLN A 64 1.50 -8.22 -8.03
C GLN A 64 1.73 -6.71 -7.93
N TYR A 65 1.74 -6.14 -6.72
CA TYR A 65 1.73 -4.70 -6.55
C TYR A 65 3.01 -4.15 -5.92
N LEU A 66 3.58 -4.78 -4.90
CA LEU A 66 4.76 -4.21 -4.22
C LEU A 66 6.07 -4.56 -4.91
N LYS A 67 6.29 -5.83 -5.29
CA LYS A 67 7.56 -6.28 -5.89
C LYS A 67 8.01 -5.50 -7.12
N LYS A 68 7.10 -4.87 -7.86
CA LYS A 68 7.44 -4.04 -9.03
C LYS A 68 8.33 -2.84 -8.68
N TRP A 69 8.32 -2.41 -7.42
CA TRP A 69 9.11 -1.28 -6.94
C TRP A 69 10.53 -1.65 -6.54
N MET A 70 10.83 -2.95 -6.38
CA MET A 70 12.15 -3.48 -6.00
C MET A 70 12.73 -2.75 -4.78
N LEU A 71 11.88 -2.51 -3.78
CA LEU A 71 12.29 -1.89 -2.53
C LEU A 71 12.91 -2.94 -1.61
N ALA A 72 13.67 -2.46 -0.62
CA ALA A 72 13.97 -3.29 0.54
C ALA A 72 12.68 -3.59 1.33
N THR A 73 12.70 -4.63 2.15
CA THR A 73 11.57 -5.10 2.95
C THR A 73 10.95 -3.99 3.80
N THR A 74 11.78 -3.12 4.41
CA THR A 74 11.31 -1.94 5.16
C THR A 74 10.54 -0.92 4.31
N GLY A 75 10.91 -0.77 3.04
CA GLY A 75 10.20 0.07 2.07
C GLY A 75 8.84 -0.52 1.68
N ASP A 76 8.79 -1.83 1.46
CA ASP A 76 7.53 -2.54 1.18
C ASP A 76 6.57 -2.49 2.37
N ILE A 77 7.07 -2.66 3.61
CA ILE A 77 6.30 -2.46 4.85
C ILE A 77 5.70 -1.05 4.89
N THR A 78 6.50 -0.03 4.54
CA THR A 78 6.07 1.37 4.55
C THR A 78 4.94 1.61 3.55
N LEU A 79 5.05 1.08 2.32
CA LEU A 79 4.01 1.24 1.30
C LEU A 79 2.75 0.45 1.63
N LEU A 80 2.87 -0.79 2.09
CA LEU A 80 1.71 -1.60 2.44
C LEU A 80 0.94 -1.02 3.62
N SER A 81 1.66 -0.51 4.62
CA SER A 81 1.08 0.22 5.76
C SER A 81 0.31 1.46 5.31
N LEU A 82 0.84 2.19 4.31
CA LEU A 82 0.15 3.34 3.73
C LEU A 82 -1.14 2.93 3.00
N TYR A 83 -1.11 1.85 2.22
CA TYR A 83 -2.30 1.30 1.56
C TYR A 83 -3.35 0.84 2.58
N HIS A 84 -2.94 0.16 3.64
CA HIS A 84 -3.83 -0.25 4.72
C HIS A 84 -4.51 0.94 5.39
N ARG A 85 -3.75 2.01 5.65
CA ARG A 85 -4.31 3.28 6.15
C ARG A 85 -5.27 3.91 5.14
N GLY A 86 -4.95 3.85 3.85
CA GLY A 86 -5.82 4.31 2.77
C GLY A 86 -7.20 3.65 2.79
N LEU A 87 -7.30 2.40 3.28
CA LEU A 87 -8.60 1.74 3.43
C LEU A 87 -9.52 2.48 4.41
N ARG A 88 -8.96 3.14 5.43
CA ARG A 88 -9.70 3.88 6.46
C ARG A 88 -10.07 5.30 6.04
N GLU A 89 -9.20 5.93 5.26
CA GLU A 89 -9.25 7.35 4.91
C GLU A 89 -10.01 7.63 3.60
N THR A 90 -10.41 6.59 2.86
CA THR A 90 -11.10 6.72 1.58
C THR A 90 -12.58 6.31 1.66
N SER A 91 -13.37 6.76 0.69
CA SER A 91 -14.82 6.61 0.73
C SER A 91 -15.26 5.15 0.68
N GLY A 92 -16.16 4.77 1.59
CA GLY A 92 -16.82 3.45 1.60
C GLY A 92 -17.50 3.05 0.28
N LYS A 93 -17.80 4.01 -0.60
CA LYS A 93 -18.41 3.77 -1.93
C LYS A 93 -17.44 3.19 -2.97
N LEU A 94 -16.15 3.18 -2.66
CA LEU A 94 -15.12 2.58 -3.53
C LEU A 94 -15.09 1.05 -3.41
N TYR A 95 -15.66 0.50 -2.33
CA TYR A 95 -15.71 -0.92 -2.06
C TYR A 95 -17.04 -1.51 -2.53
N ARG A 96 -17.02 -2.81 -2.85
CA ARG A 96 -18.24 -3.55 -3.24
C ARG A 96 -19.20 -3.74 -2.07
N SER A 97 -18.64 -3.93 -0.87
CA SER A 97 -19.37 -4.10 0.38
C SER A 97 -18.42 -3.81 1.56
N ASN A 98 -18.97 -3.73 2.77
CA ASN A 98 -18.16 -3.66 3.99
C ASN A 98 -17.32 -4.92 4.19
N GLN A 99 -17.88 -6.09 3.82
CA GLN A 99 -17.18 -7.37 3.84
C GLN A 99 -15.96 -7.35 2.92
N HIS A 100 -16.12 -6.84 1.70
CA HIS A 100 -15.01 -6.71 0.74
C HIS A 100 -13.90 -5.78 1.26
N ARG A 101 -14.25 -4.69 1.94
CA ARG A 101 -13.26 -3.81 2.59
C ARG A 101 -12.51 -4.54 3.71
N GLN A 102 -13.19 -5.39 4.46
CA GLN A 102 -12.57 -6.20 5.50
C GLN A 102 -11.62 -7.26 4.90
N GLU A 103 -12.01 -7.91 3.81
CA GLU A 103 -11.17 -8.86 3.08
C GLU A 103 -9.88 -8.19 2.58
N LEU A 104 -9.98 -7.00 1.97
CA LEU A 104 -8.81 -6.20 1.59
C LEU A 104 -7.93 -5.85 2.80
N SER A 105 -8.55 -5.47 3.92
CA SER A 105 -7.81 -5.17 5.15
C SER A 105 -7.08 -6.41 5.69
N ASN A 106 -7.72 -7.57 5.66
CA ASN A 106 -7.11 -8.81 6.14
C ASN A 106 -5.95 -9.23 5.25
N ALA A 107 -6.12 -9.16 3.93
CA ALA A 107 -5.05 -9.45 2.97
C ALA A 107 -3.83 -8.52 3.16
N MET A 108 -4.06 -7.22 3.43
CA MET A 108 -2.95 -6.31 3.73
C MET A 108 -2.26 -6.59 5.07
N VAL A 109 -2.99 -7.11 6.07
CA VAL A 109 -2.40 -7.51 7.35
C VAL A 109 -1.57 -8.77 7.18
N GLU A 110 -2.09 -9.79 6.50
CA GLU A 110 -1.36 -11.01 6.13
C GLU A 110 -0.05 -10.66 5.40
N GLY A 111 -0.12 -9.81 4.37
CA GLY A 111 1.08 -9.39 3.66
C GLY A 111 2.06 -8.53 4.50
N LEU A 112 1.57 -7.84 5.54
CA LEU A 112 2.46 -7.13 6.48
C LEU A 112 3.16 -8.13 7.40
N GLU A 113 2.44 -9.14 7.90
CA GLU A 113 3.00 -10.23 8.70
C GLU A 113 4.11 -10.94 7.92
N ASP A 114 3.86 -11.34 6.67
CA ASP A 114 4.86 -11.96 5.79
C ASP A 114 6.13 -11.09 5.62
N LEU A 115 5.97 -9.76 5.49
CA LEU A 115 7.10 -8.84 5.35
C LEU A 115 7.87 -8.64 6.66
N TYR A 116 7.19 -8.69 7.81
CA TYR A 116 7.87 -8.61 9.10
C TYR A 116 8.66 -9.89 9.38
N ASP A 117 8.10 -11.06 9.06
CA ASP A 117 8.81 -12.33 9.16
C ASP A 117 10.05 -12.32 8.26
N GLN A 118 9.92 -11.84 7.02
CA GLN A 118 11.06 -11.67 6.10
C GLN A 118 12.12 -10.71 6.66
N LEU A 119 11.71 -9.60 7.28
CA LEU A 119 12.64 -8.65 7.88
C LEU A 119 13.40 -9.26 9.06
N GLU A 120 12.72 -10.04 9.90
CA GLU A 120 13.34 -10.75 11.03
C GLU A 120 14.37 -11.78 10.53
N ASP A 121 14.05 -12.52 9.47
CA ASP A 121 14.99 -13.46 8.83
C ASP A 121 16.22 -12.73 8.26
N GLU A 122 16.02 -11.60 7.56
CA GLU A 122 17.12 -10.76 7.02
C GLU A 122 18.04 -10.23 8.14
N GLU A 123 17.46 -9.73 9.24
CA GLU A 123 18.23 -9.23 10.39
C GLU A 123 19.01 -10.36 11.10
N GLY A 124 18.44 -11.55 11.22
CA GLY A 124 19.12 -12.71 11.81
C GLY A 124 20.27 -13.27 10.97
N GLU A 125 20.18 -13.18 9.64
CA GLU A 125 21.27 -13.55 8.72
C GLU A 125 22.44 -12.56 8.77
N GLU A 126 22.20 -11.25 8.98
CA GLU A 126 23.25 -10.23 9.10
C GLU A 126 24.08 -10.34 10.39
N GLU A 127 23.52 -10.93 11.46
CA GLU A 127 24.19 -11.11 12.75
C GLU A 127 25.05 -12.39 12.85
N SER A 128 25.06 -13.25 11.81
CA SER A 128 25.76 -14.55 11.77
C SER A 128 27.10 -14.52 11.01
#